data_AF-A0A6A0HQU2-F1
#
_entry.id   AF-A0A6A0HQU2-F1
#
_cell.length_a   1.000
_cell.length_b   1.000
_cell.length_c   1.000
_cell.angle_alpha   90.00
_cell.angle_beta   90.00
_cell.angle_gamma   90.00
#
_symmetry.space_group_name_H-M   'P 1'
#
loop_
_entity.id
_entity.type
_entity.pdbx_description
1 polymer ?
#
loop_
_entity_poly.entity_id
_entity_poly.type
_entity_poly.pdbx_seq_one_letter_code
_entity_poly.pdbx_strand_id
1 'polypeptide(L)'
;MPDMRCEAYDNRNKSNVKISSIPSARLVHFLLNCRFCNCTSLNLYPRNSVLISNYKNVTSMIELGITLVIGILIIVWRTNQRRREEHVHRGQLEQNRREGAQAPSSLHPFIHEDFCIGCGSCVTACPEQSVLGLVNMKSVLLQPDHCVGHGKCEVACPVDAITMVLGSIKNGVEVPLTDEFFQTRVPGVYVAGELRGIGLIRNSLQQGMQCIDAIAAQPQRSRADYDVIIVGAGPAGLGATLQAAAKKLRYLTLEQEDIGGTVLKYPRRKVVMTAPIHLPGYGKIHFRDVVKEELLQEWQKIIRETGIKIHTHQRVEKIRRRDDFIEVMAAGKCYTTNNVVLALGRRGTPRKLGVPGEQLAKVIYQLDDPRQFTGRRCLVVGGGDSALECALMLAEAGSRVTLSYRQKNIARAKPRNKQLIEAAIKARRIQAFLPSTVKEITATAVKLDLEGVEKVIPNDDVIIMAGGVLPFDFLKEIGVTMRTLYGEPLPGSRIRK
;
A
#
# COMPACT_ATOMS: atom_id res chain seq x y z
N MET A 1 -37.44 -7.23 29.19
CA MET A 1 -37.39 -8.24 30.28
C MET A 1 -38.23 -7.70 31.41
N PRO A 2 -39.35 -8.33 31.79
CA PRO A 2 -40.04 -8.01 33.01
C PRO A 2 -39.58 -8.92 34.17
N ASP A 3 -39.42 -8.26 35.32
CA ASP A 3 -39.55 -8.71 36.72
C ASP A 3 -39.67 -10.19 37.06
N MET A 4 -38.91 -10.61 38.07
CA MET A 4 -39.44 -11.52 39.08
C MET A 4 -38.80 -11.28 40.45
N ARG A 5 -39.68 -11.02 41.42
CA ARG A 5 -39.45 -10.75 42.84
C ARG A 5 -38.91 -11.98 43.58
N CYS A 6 -38.18 -11.71 44.65
CA CYS A 6 -37.75 -12.66 45.66
C CYS A 6 -38.88 -12.88 46.68
N GLU A 7 -39.31 -14.13 46.89
CA GLU A 7 -40.12 -14.53 48.04
C GLU A 7 -39.40 -15.66 48.79
N ALA A 8 -39.21 -15.42 50.08
CA ALA A 8 -38.63 -16.35 51.04
C ALA A 8 -39.59 -17.52 51.31
N TYR A 9 -39.08 -18.75 51.44
CA TYR A 9 -39.87 -19.80 52.08
C TYR A 9 -39.07 -20.80 52.92
N ASP A 10 -39.40 -20.69 54.21
CA ASP A 10 -39.43 -21.59 55.36
C ASP A 10 -38.57 -22.87 55.43
N ASN A 11 -37.94 -22.97 56.59
CA ASN A 11 -36.93 -23.91 57.04
C ASN A 11 -37.58 -24.91 57.99
N ARG A 12 -38.29 -25.93 57.48
CA ARG A 12 -38.90 -26.98 58.32
C ARG A 12 -39.18 -28.29 57.57
N ASN A 13 -38.13 -29.04 57.22
CA ASN A 13 -38.16 -30.51 57.26
C ASN A 13 -36.76 -31.11 57.07
N LYS A 14 -36.19 -31.65 58.16
CA LYS A 14 -34.97 -32.46 58.11
C LYS A 14 -35.31 -33.83 57.54
N SER A 15 -34.85 -34.12 56.33
CA SER A 15 -34.71 -35.50 55.85
C SER A 15 -33.29 -35.72 55.32
N ASN A 16 -32.62 -36.71 55.91
CA ASN A 16 -31.26 -37.13 55.59
C ASN A 16 -31.22 -37.69 54.16
N VAL A 17 -30.65 -36.94 53.22
CA VAL A 17 -30.29 -37.49 51.90
C VAL A 17 -28.82 -37.92 51.94
N LYS A 18 -28.60 -39.24 52.02
CA LYS A 18 -27.30 -39.88 51.76
C LYS A 18 -27.01 -39.77 50.25
N ILE A 19 -26.03 -38.95 49.87
CA ILE A 19 -25.50 -38.94 48.50
C ILE A 19 -24.30 -39.89 48.45
N SER A 20 -24.58 -41.19 48.36
CA SER A 20 -23.62 -42.22 47.96
C SER A 20 -24.06 -42.76 46.60
N SER A 21 -23.91 -41.96 45.55
CA SER A 21 -23.88 -42.35 44.12
C SER A 21 -24.28 -41.18 43.21
N ILE A 22 -23.33 -40.30 42.90
CA ILE A 22 -23.43 -39.45 41.69
C ILE A 22 -22.09 -39.55 40.95
N PRO A 23 -22.07 -39.91 39.64
CA PRO A 23 -20.84 -40.01 38.87
C PRO A 23 -20.18 -38.64 38.70
N SER A 24 -18.85 -38.63 38.63
CA SER A 24 -17.94 -37.47 38.63
C SER A 24 -18.15 -36.41 37.53
N ALA A 25 -19.11 -36.57 36.63
CA ALA A 25 -19.38 -35.64 35.53
C ALA A 25 -20.50 -34.60 35.78
N ARG A 26 -21.25 -34.68 36.90
CA ARG A 26 -22.30 -33.68 37.24
C ARG A 26 -21.98 -32.77 38.43
N LEU A 27 -20.85 -33.00 39.12
CA LEU A 27 -20.42 -32.16 40.26
C LEU A 27 -19.81 -30.83 39.80
N VAL A 28 -19.19 -30.79 38.62
CA VAL A 28 -18.55 -29.59 38.05
C VAL A 28 -19.60 -28.55 37.62
N HIS A 29 -20.78 -28.99 37.20
CA HIS A 29 -21.87 -28.09 36.79
C HIS A 29 -22.64 -27.47 37.98
N PHE A 30 -22.53 -28.05 39.19
CA PHE A 30 -23.17 -27.52 40.39
C PHE A 30 -22.27 -26.50 41.14
N LEU A 31 -20.94 -26.66 41.06
CA LEU A 31 -19.98 -25.76 41.71
C LEU A 31 -19.70 -24.47 40.93
N LEU A 32 -19.96 -24.43 39.62
CA LEU A 32 -19.71 -23.24 38.79
C LEU A 32 -20.83 -22.17 38.84
N ASN A 33 -22.02 -22.49 39.34
CA ASN A 33 -23.15 -21.55 39.39
C ASN A 33 -23.53 -21.05 40.79
N CYS A 34 -22.71 -21.30 41.82
CA CYS A 34 -22.96 -20.84 43.18
C CYS A 34 -21.96 -19.75 43.62
N ARG A 35 -21.89 -18.65 42.85
CA ARG A 35 -21.43 -17.35 43.37
C ARG A 35 -22.68 -16.59 43.76
N PHE A 36 -23.08 -16.63 45.04
CA PHE A 36 -24.02 -15.74 45.77
C PHE A 36 -24.80 -16.55 46.81
N CYS A 37 -24.14 -17.04 47.86
CA CYS A 37 -24.78 -17.14 49.18
C CYS A 37 -23.73 -17.25 50.28
N ASN A 38 -23.75 -16.28 51.18
CA ASN A 38 -22.80 -16.08 52.26
C ASN A 38 -23.28 -16.84 53.52
N CYS A 39 -23.24 -18.17 53.51
CA CYS A 39 -23.58 -18.99 54.68
C CYS A 39 -22.36 -19.75 55.20
N THR A 40 -21.66 -19.09 56.11
CA THR A 40 -20.72 -19.68 57.07
C THR A 40 -21.40 -20.68 58.00
N SER A 41 -20.61 -21.67 58.43
CA SER A 41 -20.80 -22.59 59.57
C SER A 41 -21.39 -23.98 59.31
N LEU A 42 -20.55 -24.88 58.80
CA LEU A 42 -20.61 -26.30 59.14
C LEU A 42 -19.33 -26.67 59.88
N ASN A 43 -19.45 -26.68 61.21
CA ASN A 43 -18.44 -27.17 62.15
C ASN A 43 -18.23 -28.67 61.91
N LEU A 44 -17.22 -29.01 61.12
CA LEU A 44 -16.66 -30.36 61.09
C LEU A 44 -15.38 -30.35 61.93
N TYR A 45 -15.35 -31.26 62.89
CA TYR A 45 -14.34 -31.50 63.91
C TYR A 45 -12.88 -31.26 63.47
N PRO A 46 -12.04 -30.67 64.35
CA PRO A 46 -10.67 -30.32 64.05
C PRO A 46 -9.77 -31.54 64.24
N ARG A 47 -9.64 -32.39 63.21
CA ARG A 47 -8.50 -33.33 63.15
C ARG A 47 -7.74 -33.34 61.83
N ASN A 48 -8.24 -32.70 60.77
CA ASN A 48 -7.57 -32.67 59.46
C ASN A 48 -7.51 -31.28 58.79
N SER A 49 -7.64 -30.18 59.54
CA SER A 49 -7.51 -28.81 58.99
C SER A 49 -6.10 -28.53 58.43
N VAL A 50 -5.07 -29.13 59.02
CA VAL A 50 -3.69 -29.08 58.52
C VAL A 50 -3.53 -29.87 57.22
N LEU A 51 -4.17 -31.03 57.10
CA LEU A 51 -4.07 -31.90 55.91
C LEU A 51 -4.73 -31.30 54.67
N ILE A 52 -5.89 -30.65 54.80
CA ILE A 52 -6.59 -30.01 53.67
C ILE A 52 -5.90 -28.70 53.25
N SER A 53 -5.34 -27.94 54.20
CA SER A 53 -4.50 -26.76 53.92
C SER A 53 -3.21 -27.17 53.21
N ASN A 54 -2.53 -28.22 53.68
CA ASN A 54 -1.32 -28.74 53.07
C ASN A 54 -1.60 -29.31 51.67
N TYR A 55 -2.73 -29.97 51.44
CA TYR A 55 -3.08 -30.49 50.12
C TYR A 55 -3.33 -29.36 49.10
N LYS A 56 -4.04 -28.29 49.50
CA LYS A 56 -4.23 -27.09 48.65
C LYS A 56 -2.91 -26.36 48.36
N ASN A 57 -2.01 -26.30 49.33
CA ASN A 57 -0.68 -25.70 49.15
C ASN A 57 0.19 -26.55 48.22
N VAL A 58 0.13 -27.88 48.33
CA VAL A 58 0.87 -28.81 47.47
C VAL A 58 0.33 -28.80 46.04
N THR A 59 -1.00 -28.79 45.83
CA THR A 59 -1.57 -28.65 44.48
C THR A 59 -1.25 -27.30 43.86
N SER A 60 -1.30 -26.21 44.63
CA SER A 60 -0.93 -24.87 44.14
C SER A 60 0.57 -24.77 43.79
N MET A 61 1.45 -25.44 44.55
CA MET A 61 2.88 -25.53 44.24
C MET A 61 3.15 -26.33 42.97
N ILE A 62 2.41 -27.42 42.73
CA ILE A 62 2.50 -28.21 41.50
C ILE A 62 2.00 -27.40 40.30
N GLU A 63 0.87 -26.69 40.43
CA GLU A 63 0.36 -25.80 39.37
C GLU A 63 1.35 -24.66 39.04
N LEU A 64 1.96 -24.03 40.05
CA LEU A 64 3.02 -23.03 39.84
C LEU A 64 4.24 -23.65 39.14
N GLY A 65 4.65 -24.85 39.56
CA GLY A 65 5.77 -25.57 38.97
C GLY A 65 5.52 -25.91 37.49
N ILE A 66 4.33 -26.43 37.16
CA ILE A 66 3.93 -26.72 35.78
C ILE A 66 3.90 -25.43 34.95
N THR A 67 3.33 -24.34 35.49
CA THR A 67 3.26 -23.05 34.80
C THR A 67 4.65 -22.47 34.53
N LEU A 68 5.57 -22.59 35.49
CA LEU A 68 6.96 -22.17 35.34
C LEU A 68 7.69 -22.98 34.27
N VAL A 69 7.54 -24.31 34.28
CA VAL A 69 8.16 -25.21 33.29
C VAL A 69 7.62 -24.92 31.89
N ILE A 70 6.30 -24.76 31.72
CA ILE A 70 5.69 -24.36 30.45
C ILE A 70 6.22 -22.98 30.01
N GLY A 71 6.32 -22.02 30.92
CA GLY A 71 6.89 -20.70 30.64
C GLY A 71 8.34 -20.76 30.14
N ILE A 72 9.19 -21.54 30.81
CA ILE A 72 10.59 -21.77 30.39
C ILE A 72 10.64 -22.44 29.02
N LEU A 73 9.84 -23.48 28.78
CA LEU A 73 9.78 -24.17 27.49
C LEU A 73 9.36 -23.22 26.36
N ILE A 74 8.36 -22.36 26.61
CA ILE A 74 7.93 -21.32 25.65
C ILE A 74 9.06 -20.32 25.39
N ILE A 75 9.79 -19.87 26.41
CA ILE A 75 10.93 -18.95 26.27
C ILE A 75 12.05 -19.59 25.44
N VAL A 76 12.43 -20.84 25.75
CA VAL A 76 13.46 -21.57 25.02
C VAL A 76 13.05 -21.78 23.57
N TRP A 77 11.81 -22.23 23.33
CA TRP A 77 11.27 -22.42 21.98
C TRP A 77 11.28 -21.11 21.18
N ARG A 78 10.78 -20.02 21.77
CA ARG A 78 10.73 -18.69 21.13
C ARG A 78 12.14 -18.15 20.85
N THR A 79 13.08 -18.38 21.76
CA THR A 79 14.49 -17.96 21.59
C THR A 79 15.15 -18.74 20.45
N ASN A 80 14.93 -20.06 20.37
CA ASN A 80 15.43 -20.89 19.29
C ASN A 80 14.80 -20.53 17.94
N GLN A 81 13.49 -20.26 17.90
CA GLN A 81 12.82 -19.80 16.69
C GLN A 81 13.42 -18.48 16.20
N ARG A 82 13.60 -17.51 17.11
CA ARG A 82 14.19 -16.20 16.78
C ARG A 82 15.62 -16.32 16.25
N ARG A 83 16.44 -17.20 16.84
CA ARG A 83 17.79 -17.48 16.34
C ARG A 83 17.77 -18.04 14.92
N ARG A 84 16.84 -18.94 14.61
CA ARG A 84 16.68 -19.49 13.24
C ARG A 84 16.29 -18.42 12.24
N GLU A 85 15.30 -17.59 12.57
CA GLU A 85 14.87 -16.47 11.71
C GLU A 85 16.02 -15.48 11.48
N GLU A 86 16.75 -15.13 12.53
CA GLU A 86 17.92 -14.25 12.43
C GLU A 86 19.03 -14.84 11.56
N HIS A 87 19.29 -16.15 11.63
CA HIS A 87 20.25 -16.81 10.74
C HIS A 87 19.85 -16.68 9.26
N VAL A 88 18.56 -16.84 8.94
CA VAL A 88 18.04 -16.65 7.58
C VAL A 88 18.22 -15.21 7.12
N HIS A 89 17.82 -14.24 7.95
CA HIS A 89 17.97 -12.81 7.64
C HIS A 89 19.42 -12.40 7.46
N ARG A 90 20.34 -12.95 8.28
CA ARG A 90 21.77 -12.71 8.16
C ARG A 90 22.31 -13.21 6.82
N GLY A 91 21.95 -14.44 6.44
CA GLY A 91 22.33 -15.00 5.13
C GLY A 91 21.82 -14.15 3.97
N GLN A 92 20.56 -13.69 4.02
CA GLN A 92 20.00 -12.79 3.01
C GLN A 92 20.72 -11.44 2.96
N LEU A 93 21.01 -10.84 4.12
CA LEU A 93 21.74 -9.57 4.19
C LEU A 93 23.15 -9.69 3.61
N GLU A 94 23.86 -10.78 3.92
CA GLU A 94 25.19 -11.07 3.36
C GLU A 94 25.15 -11.29 1.85
N GLN A 95 24.16 -12.04 1.36
CA GLN A 95 23.94 -12.22 -0.07
C GLN A 95 23.70 -10.88 -0.77
N ASN A 96 22.80 -10.06 -0.23
CA ASN A 96 22.50 -8.73 -0.76
C ASN A 96 23.74 -7.84 -0.79
N ARG A 97 24.60 -7.90 0.24
CA ARG A 97 25.89 -7.18 0.25
C ARG A 97 26.84 -7.68 -0.84
N ARG A 98 26.95 -8.99 -1.05
CA ARG A 98 27.81 -9.60 -2.08
C ARG A 98 27.36 -9.25 -3.49
N GLU A 99 26.05 -9.25 -3.73
CA GLU A 99 25.45 -8.90 -5.02
C GLU A 99 25.47 -7.38 -5.29
N GLY A 100 25.96 -6.57 -4.34
CA GLY A 100 25.98 -5.12 -4.46
C GLY A 100 24.58 -4.54 -4.49
N ALA A 101 23.72 -4.96 -3.56
CA ALA A 101 22.32 -4.54 -3.49
C ALA A 101 22.19 -3.03 -3.71
N GLN A 102 21.33 -2.68 -4.66
CA GLN A 102 21.12 -1.29 -5.03
C GLN A 102 20.48 -0.57 -3.86
N ALA A 103 20.87 0.70 -3.69
CA ALA A 103 20.20 1.55 -2.73
C ALA A 103 18.72 1.69 -3.15
N PRO A 104 17.77 1.71 -2.20
CA PRO A 104 16.36 1.81 -2.52
C PRO A 104 16.08 2.98 -3.45
N SER A 105 15.25 2.70 -4.45
CA SER A 105 14.94 3.64 -5.54
C SER A 105 13.87 4.67 -5.17
N SER A 106 13.07 4.41 -4.13
CA SER A 106 11.94 5.25 -3.76
C SER A 106 11.65 5.24 -2.25
N LEU A 107 10.43 4.87 -1.84
CA LEU A 107 9.96 4.88 -0.47
C LEU A 107 10.42 3.62 0.26
N HIS A 108 11.05 3.78 1.41
CA HIS A 108 11.51 2.67 2.23
C HIS A 108 11.58 3.06 3.73
N PRO A 109 11.57 2.09 4.65
CA PRO A 109 11.75 2.39 6.07
C PRO A 109 13.23 2.65 6.38
N PHE A 110 13.52 3.79 7.00
CA PHE A 110 14.79 4.06 7.65
C PHE A 110 14.74 3.57 9.09
N ILE A 111 15.76 2.84 9.55
CA ILE A 111 15.85 2.33 10.92
C ILE A 111 16.90 3.13 11.69
N HIS A 112 16.49 3.76 12.79
CA HIS A 112 17.38 4.39 13.75
C HIS A 112 17.92 3.33 14.71
N GLU A 113 19.15 2.89 14.48
CA GLU A 113 19.76 1.78 15.23
C GLU A 113 19.83 2.07 16.74
N ASP A 114 20.07 3.32 17.13
CA ASP A 114 20.17 3.74 18.54
C ASP A 114 18.87 3.52 19.32
N PHE A 115 17.72 3.74 18.68
CA PHE A 115 16.41 3.53 19.29
C PHE A 115 15.91 2.08 19.16
N CYS A 116 16.42 1.32 18.19
CA CYS A 116 15.90 -0.01 17.89
C CYS A 116 16.16 -1.01 19.03
N ILE A 117 15.09 -1.47 19.69
CA ILE A 117 15.15 -2.52 20.74
C ILE A 117 15.09 -3.96 20.18
N GLY A 118 15.07 -4.12 18.85
CA GLY A 118 15.10 -5.43 18.20
C GLY A 118 13.83 -6.27 18.32
N CYS A 119 12.72 -5.74 18.83
CA CYS A 119 11.52 -6.54 19.16
C CYS A 119 10.87 -7.29 17.98
N GLY A 120 11.14 -6.90 16.73
CA GLY A 120 10.63 -7.58 15.54
C GLY A 120 9.21 -7.19 15.11
N SER A 121 8.52 -6.33 15.87
CA SER A 121 7.15 -5.90 15.56
C SER A 121 7.00 -5.33 14.15
N CYS A 122 8.03 -4.61 13.67
CA CYS A 122 8.09 -4.06 12.32
C CYS A 122 8.19 -5.14 11.22
N VAL A 123 8.93 -6.22 11.48
CA VAL A 123 9.08 -7.36 10.57
C VAL A 123 7.74 -8.09 10.45
N THR A 124 7.11 -8.40 11.59
CA THR A 124 5.80 -9.05 11.63
C THR A 124 4.68 -8.20 11.03
N ALA A 125 4.75 -6.87 11.19
CA ALA A 125 3.74 -5.95 10.65
C ALA A 125 3.86 -5.73 9.13
N CYS A 126 4.98 -6.09 8.51
CA CYS A 126 5.23 -5.91 7.08
C CYS A 126 4.47 -6.99 6.28
N PRO A 127 3.48 -6.62 5.45
CA PRO A 127 2.73 -7.58 4.61
C PRO A 127 3.61 -8.21 3.54
N GLU A 128 4.67 -7.52 3.09
CA GLU A 128 5.62 -8.05 2.10
C GLU A 128 6.57 -9.09 2.70
N GLN A 129 6.71 -9.12 4.04
CA GLN A 129 7.55 -10.02 4.85
C GLN A 129 9.05 -10.09 4.48
N SER A 130 9.47 -9.42 3.40
CA SER A 130 10.80 -9.51 2.80
C SER A 130 11.59 -8.19 2.89
N VAL A 131 10.92 -7.10 3.25
CA VAL A 131 11.53 -5.76 3.31
C VAL A 131 12.45 -5.61 4.52
N LEU A 132 12.04 -6.14 5.67
CA LEU A 132 12.69 -5.97 6.96
C LEU A 132 13.08 -7.33 7.53
N GLY A 133 14.25 -7.38 8.18
CA GLY A 133 14.71 -8.51 8.95
C GLY A 133 15.18 -8.11 10.34
N LEU A 134 15.60 -9.10 11.12
CA LEU A 134 16.33 -8.92 12.38
C LEU A 134 17.71 -9.54 12.25
N VAL A 135 18.75 -8.77 12.56
CA VAL A 135 20.15 -9.21 12.63
C VAL A 135 20.80 -8.54 13.84
N ASN A 136 21.47 -9.31 14.69
CA ASN A 136 22.12 -8.87 15.93
C ASN A 136 21.19 -8.03 16.82
N MET A 137 19.95 -8.49 17.02
CA MET A 137 18.94 -7.76 17.80
C MET A 137 18.61 -6.35 17.27
N LYS A 138 18.88 -6.07 15.99
CA LYS A 138 18.49 -4.82 15.33
C LYS A 138 17.69 -5.12 14.08
N SER A 139 16.73 -4.25 13.78
CA SER A 139 16.00 -4.35 12.52
C SER A 139 16.90 -3.85 11.39
N VAL A 140 16.91 -4.58 10.28
CA VAL A 140 17.73 -4.26 9.10
C VAL A 140 16.86 -4.29 7.84
N LEU A 141 17.25 -3.51 6.83
CA LEU A 141 16.68 -3.61 5.49
C LEU A 141 17.24 -4.85 4.78
N LEU A 142 16.35 -5.74 4.37
CA LEU A 142 16.71 -6.88 3.53
C LEU A 142 16.44 -6.53 2.06
N GLN A 143 15.18 -6.31 1.69
CA GLN A 143 14.78 -5.98 0.31
C GLN A 143 13.98 -4.66 0.29
N PRO A 144 14.64 -3.49 0.42
CA PRO A 144 13.94 -2.22 0.56
C PRO A 144 13.10 -1.85 -0.68
N ASP A 145 13.49 -2.28 -1.89
CA ASP A 145 12.71 -2.06 -3.12
C ASP A 145 11.39 -2.87 -3.18
N HIS A 146 11.18 -3.82 -2.28
CA HIS A 146 9.89 -4.49 -2.13
C HIS A 146 8.90 -3.64 -1.33
N CYS A 147 9.35 -2.56 -0.68
CA CYS A 147 8.45 -1.74 0.12
C CYS A 147 7.35 -1.11 -0.74
N VAL A 148 6.10 -1.38 -0.36
CA VAL A 148 4.91 -0.79 -1.00
C VAL A 148 4.43 0.49 -0.29
N GLY A 149 5.18 0.97 0.72
CA GLY A 149 4.88 2.25 1.37
C GLY A 149 3.65 2.25 2.28
N HIS A 150 3.26 1.09 2.82
CA HIS A 150 2.07 0.97 3.66
C HIS A 150 2.26 1.53 5.10
N GLY A 151 3.50 1.81 5.53
CA GLY A 151 3.80 2.47 6.81
C GLY A 151 3.50 1.68 8.09
N LYS A 152 3.06 0.42 7.99
CA LYS A 152 2.73 -0.39 9.20
C LYS A 152 3.95 -0.66 10.08
N CYS A 153 5.14 -0.75 9.50
CA CYS A 153 6.38 -0.95 10.26
C CYS A 153 6.69 0.24 11.18
N GLU A 154 6.47 1.47 10.71
CA GLU A 154 6.58 2.71 11.48
C GLU A 154 5.55 2.73 12.60
N VAL A 155 4.27 2.48 12.29
CA VAL A 155 3.19 2.48 13.29
C VAL A 155 3.35 1.38 14.35
N ALA A 156 3.85 0.21 13.97
CA ALA A 156 4.03 -0.93 14.87
C ALA A 156 5.29 -0.82 15.74
N CYS A 157 6.17 0.15 15.49
CA CYS A 157 7.37 0.33 16.28
C CYS A 157 7.01 0.92 17.66
N PRO A 158 7.26 0.22 18.78
CA PRO A 158 6.89 0.72 20.11
C PRO A 158 7.79 1.84 20.62
N VAL A 159 8.92 2.07 19.95
CA VAL A 159 9.98 3.02 20.35
C VAL A 159 10.29 4.01 19.23
N ASP A 160 9.40 4.11 18.22
CA ASP A 160 9.51 5.02 17.07
C ASP A 160 10.89 5.00 16.35
N ALA A 161 11.56 3.84 16.37
CA ALA A 161 12.86 3.63 15.73
C ALA A 161 12.80 3.50 14.20
N ILE A 162 11.61 3.60 13.59
CA ILE A 162 11.42 3.49 12.14
C ILE A 162 10.76 4.75 11.63
N THR A 163 11.32 5.31 10.56
CA THR A 163 10.74 6.45 9.85
C THR A 163 10.62 6.11 8.37
N MET A 164 9.48 6.39 7.76
CA MET A 164 9.37 6.24 6.30
C MET A 164 10.10 7.39 5.59
N VAL A 165 11.03 7.06 4.71
CA VAL A 165 11.85 8.04 3.97
C VAL A 165 11.74 7.84 2.47
N LEU A 166 11.96 8.92 1.72
CA LEU A 166 11.98 8.89 0.25
C LEU A 166 13.38 9.07 -0.31
N GLY A 167 13.67 8.24 -1.32
CA GLY A 167 14.98 8.16 -1.93
C GLY A 167 15.96 7.45 -1.01
N SER A 168 17.23 7.44 -1.41
CA SER A 168 18.35 6.96 -0.61
C SER A 168 19.52 7.93 -0.78
N ILE A 169 20.61 7.70 -0.06
CA ILE A 169 21.84 8.51 -0.18
C ILE A 169 22.31 8.61 -1.65
N LYS A 170 22.09 7.55 -2.45
CA LYS A 170 22.49 7.50 -3.86
C LYS A 170 21.36 7.89 -4.83
N ASN A 171 20.11 7.59 -4.49
CA ASN A 171 18.96 7.76 -5.38
C ASN A 171 18.02 8.83 -4.85
N GLY A 172 18.11 10.05 -5.40
CA GLY A 172 17.20 11.13 -5.05
C GLY A 172 15.80 10.94 -5.63
N VAL A 173 14.76 11.31 -4.88
CA VAL A 173 13.37 11.35 -5.36
C VAL A 173 12.87 12.79 -5.37
N GLU A 174 12.60 13.33 -6.55
CA GLU A 174 12.02 14.66 -6.71
C GLU A 174 10.54 14.65 -6.32
N VAL A 175 10.13 15.55 -5.42
CA VAL A 175 8.74 15.71 -4.95
C VAL A 175 8.38 17.20 -4.83
N PRO A 176 7.11 17.57 -4.94
CA PRO A 176 6.69 18.94 -4.69
C PRO A 176 6.78 19.26 -3.20
N LEU A 177 7.35 20.41 -2.88
CA LEU A 177 7.45 20.93 -1.52
C LEU A 177 6.07 21.39 -1.05
N THR A 178 5.64 20.90 0.11
CA THR A 178 4.41 21.34 0.77
C THR A 178 4.64 21.45 2.27
N ASP A 179 3.73 22.15 2.94
CA ASP A 179 3.57 22.11 4.38
C ASP A 179 2.87 20.82 4.87
N GLU A 180 2.54 20.79 6.16
CA GLU A 180 1.83 19.72 6.86
C GLU A 180 0.36 19.55 6.46
N PHE A 181 -0.22 20.54 5.78
CA PHE A 181 -1.58 20.52 5.24
C PHE A 181 -1.60 20.24 3.73
N PHE A 182 -0.47 19.83 3.16
CA PHE A 182 -0.28 19.53 1.75
C PHE A 182 -0.37 20.76 0.82
N GLN A 183 -0.35 21.98 1.37
CA GLN A 183 -0.33 23.20 0.59
C GLN A 183 1.10 23.49 0.10
N THR A 184 1.22 23.83 -1.17
CA THR A 184 2.48 24.28 -1.77
C THR A 184 2.80 25.71 -1.34
N ARG A 185 3.96 26.22 -1.73
CA ARG A 185 4.28 27.65 -1.56
C ARG A 185 3.39 28.59 -2.40
N VAL A 186 2.65 28.06 -3.36
CA VAL A 186 1.65 28.83 -4.11
C VAL A 186 0.33 28.79 -3.31
N PRO A 187 -0.12 29.92 -2.74
CA PRO A 187 -1.32 29.93 -1.89
C PRO A 187 -2.55 29.42 -2.63
N GLY A 188 -3.29 28.52 -1.99
CA GLY A 188 -4.47 27.87 -2.55
C GLY A 188 -4.16 26.64 -3.41
N VAL A 189 -2.89 26.29 -3.67
CA VAL A 189 -2.52 25.10 -4.45
C VAL A 189 -2.02 23.99 -3.53
N TYR A 190 -2.70 22.84 -3.55
CA TYR A 190 -2.43 21.66 -2.75
C TYR A 190 -1.99 20.49 -3.62
N VAL A 191 -1.19 19.56 -3.09
CA VAL A 191 -0.77 18.35 -3.81
C VAL A 191 -1.05 17.09 -2.99
N ALA A 192 -1.75 16.13 -3.57
CA ALA A 192 -2.15 14.90 -2.91
C ALA A 192 -1.74 13.63 -3.68
N GLY A 193 -1.62 12.52 -2.95
CA GLY A 193 -1.41 11.19 -3.49
C GLY A 193 0.03 10.90 -3.90
N GLU A 194 0.18 10.09 -4.95
CA GLU A 194 1.47 9.53 -5.34
C GLU A 194 2.53 10.59 -5.67
N LEU A 195 2.16 11.81 -6.09
CA LEU A 195 3.12 12.91 -6.32
C LEU A 195 4.01 13.21 -5.12
N ARG A 196 3.51 12.92 -3.91
CA ARG A 196 4.22 13.01 -2.64
C ARG A 196 5.02 11.76 -2.28
N GLY A 197 5.19 10.82 -3.22
CA GLY A 197 5.96 9.59 -3.05
C GLY A 197 5.28 8.48 -2.23
N ILE A 198 4.00 8.64 -1.85
CA ILE A 198 3.21 7.59 -1.20
C ILE A 198 2.17 7.04 -2.18
N GLY A 199 2.42 5.85 -2.72
CA GLY A 199 1.59 5.25 -3.79
C GLY A 199 0.44 4.36 -3.34
N LEU A 200 0.32 4.02 -2.04
CA LEU A 200 -0.76 3.15 -1.58
C LEU A 200 -2.13 3.83 -1.74
N ILE A 201 -3.10 3.09 -2.27
CA ILE A 201 -4.46 3.59 -2.56
C ILE A 201 -5.12 4.21 -1.32
N ARG A 202 -5.06 3.53 -0.17
CA ARG A 202 -5.54 4.06 1.12
C ARG A 202 -4.92 5.42 1.46
N ASN A 203 -3.60 5.54 1.34
CA ASN A 203 -2.89 6.75 1.72
C ASN A 203 -3.22 7.90 0.76
N SER A 204 -3.37 7.59 -0.53
CA SER A 204 -3.82 8.55 -1.53
C SER A 204 -5.22 9.08 -1.22
N LEU A 205 -6.19 8.20 -0.95
CA LEU A 205 -7.55 8.57 -0.52
C LEU A 205 -7.50 9.48 0.72
N GLN A 206 -6.74 9.09 1.74
CA GLN A 206 -6.60 9.83 2.99
C GLN A 206 -6.03 11.24 2.76
N GLN A 207 -4.97 11.38 1.97
CA GLN A 207 -4.37 12.68 1.68
C GLN A 207 -5.34 13.60 0.93
N GLY A 208 -6.10 13.05 -0.02
CA GLY A 208 -7.15 13.80 -0.72
C GLY A 208 -8.17 14.39 0.27
N MET A 209 -8.66 13.58 1.21
CA MET A 209 -9.59 14.04 2.25
C MET A 209 -8.95 15.11 3.15
N GLN A 210 -7.70 14.91 3.58
CA GLN A 210 -6.99 15.85 4.45
C GLN A 210 -6.75 17.23 3.80
N CYS A 211 -6.48 17.27 2.49
CA CYS A 211 -6.38 18.54 1.75
C CYS A 211 -7.69 19.32 1.87
N ILE A 212 -8.82 18.63 1.73
CA ILE A 212 -10.14 19.28 1.82
C ILE A 212 -10.45 19.71 3.25
N ASP A 213 -10.09 18.92 4.26
CA ASP A 213 -10.24 19.34 5.67
C ASP A 213 -9.47 20.63 5.95
N ALA A 214 -8.25 20.75 5.43
CA ALA A 214 -7.46 21.97 5.54
C ALA A 214 -8.09 23.16 4.80
N ILE A 215 -8.64 22.93 3.61
CA ILE A 215 -9.35 23.97 2.83
C ILE A 215 -10.61 24.42 3.56
N ALA A 216 -11.43 23.49 4.06
CA ALA A 216 -12.69 23.79 4.73
C ALA A 216 -12.49 24.52 6.09
N ALA A 217 -11.32 24.38 6.71
CA ALA A 217 -10.96 25.12 7.91
C ALA A 217 -10.60 26.59 7.66
N GLN A 218 -10.42 26.98 6.39
CA GLN A 218 -10.06 28.35 6.00
C GLN A 218 -11.30 29.14 5.55
N PRO A 219 -11.32 30.47 5.76
CA PRO A 219 -12.37 31.33 5.22
C PRO A 219 -12.43 31.23 3.69
N GLN A 220 -13.58 30.86 3.15
CA GLN A 220 -13.78 30.83 1.71
C GLN A 220 -13.97 32.25 1.17
N ARG A 221 -13.29 32.56 0.06
CA ARG A 221 -13.43 33.85 -0.63
C ARG A 221 -14.62 33.78 -1.60
N SER A 222 -15.44 34.82 -1.67
CA SER A 222 -16.70 34.79 -2.44
C SER A 222 -16.58 35.14 -3.92
N ARG A 223 -15.36 35.39 -4.44
CA ARG A 223 -15.15 35.90 -5.82
C ARG A 223 -14.96 34.82 -6.90
N ALA A 224 -14.90 33.55 -6.53
CA ALA A 224 -14.71 32.44 -7.45
C ALA A 224 -15.96 31.55 -7.57
N ASP A 225 -16.12 30.89 -8.73
CA ASP A 225 -17.22 29.97 -9.02
C ASP A 225 -17.21 28.77 -8.07
N TYR A 226 -16.00 28.29 -7.74
CA TYR A 226 -15.76 27.13 -6.89
C TYR A 226 -14.91 27.48 -5.67
N ASP A 227 -15.15 26.78 -4.57
CA ASP A 227 -14.29 26.80 -3.39
C ASP A 227 -13.03 25.96 -3.63
N VAL A 228 -13.18 24.86 -4.38
CA VAL A 228 -12.07 23.97 -4.74
C VAL A 228 -12.27 23.30 -6.11
N ILE A 229 -11.22 23.29 -6.93
CA ILE A 229 -11.13 22.44 -8.12
C ILE A 229 -10.17 21.29 -7.83
N ILE A 230 -10.59 20.07 -8.11
CA ILE A 230 -9.81 18.85 -7.91
C ILE A 230 -9.36 18.34 -9.28
N VAL A 231 -8.05 18.18 -9.47
CA VAL A 231 -7.48 17.76 -10.76
C VAL A 231 -6.98 16.32 -10.65
N GLY A 232 -7.65 15.43 -11.36
CA GLY A 232 -7.46 13.98 -11.35
C GLY A 232 -8.55 13.26 -10.53
N ALA A 233 -9.01 12.11 -11.02
CA ALA A 233 -9.98 11.20 -10.40
C ALA A 233 -9.38 9.81 -10.15
N GLY A 234 -8.07 9.76 -9.84
CA GLY A 234 -7.46 8.62 -9.16
C GLY A 234 -7.86 8.56 -7.68
N PRO A 235 -7.27 7.64 -6.88
CA PRO A 235 -7.65 7.47 -5.46
C PRO A 235 -7.59 8.77 -4.63
N ALA A 236 -6.56 9.61 -4.81
CA ALA A 236 -6.47 10.88 -4.10
C ALA A 236 -7.57 11.87 -4.51
N GLY A 237 -7.85 11.97 -5.81
CA GLY A 237 -8.92 12.83 -6.33
C GLY A 237 -10.30 12.39 -5.89
N LEU A 238 -10.55 11.08 -5.86
CA LEU A 238 -11.81 10.51 -5.36
C LEU A 238 -12.00 10.82 -3.86
N GLY A 239 -10.96 10.66 -3.05
CA GLY A 239 -10.98 11.02 -1.63
C GLY A 239 -11.27 12.52 -1.41
N ALA A 240 -10.60 13.38 -2.17
CA ALA A 240 -10.87 14.83 -2.13
C ALA A 240 -12.30 15.15 -2.57
N THR A 241 -12.81 14.52 -3.63
CA THR A 241 -14.16 14.77 -4.14
C THR A 241 -15.24 14.40 -3.12
N LEU A 242 -15.11 13.22 -2.49
CA LEU A 242 -16.01 12.76 -1.44
C LEU A 242 -16.00 13.70 -0.22
N GLN A 243 -14.82 14.10 0.23
CA GLN A 243 -14.71 15.02 1.37
C GLN A 243 -15.27 16.41 1.03
N ALA A 244 -15.05 16.91 -0.18
CA ALA A 244 -15.56 18.22 -0.61
C ALA A 244 -17.09 18.23 -0.62
N ALA A 245 -17.69 17.15 -1.14
CA ALA A 245 -19.14 16.95 -1.08
C ALA A 245 -19.65 16.88 0.37
N ALA A 246 -19.00 16.10 1.24
CA ALA A 246 -19.38 15.95 2.65
C ALA A 246 -19.30 17.29 3.43
N LYS A 247 -18.33 18.14 3.08
CA LYS A 247 -18.18 19.50 3.64
C LYS A 247 -19.06 20.55 2.98
N LYS A 248 -19.88 20.16 1.99
CA LYS A 248 -20.77 21.05 1.22
C LYS A 248 -20.05 22.21 0.53
N LEU A 249 -18.81 21.98 0.09
CA LEU A 249 -18.06 22.95 -0.70
C LEU A 249 -18.61 23.01 -2.13
N ARG A 250 -18.52 24.17 -2.77
CA ARG A 250 -18.71 24.30 -4.22
C ARG A 250 -17.46 23.72 -4.89
N TYR A 251 -17.56 22.51 -5.43
CA TYR A 251 -16.40 21.84 -6.03
C TYR A 251 -16.62 21.47 -7.50
N LEU A 252 -15.50 21.27 -8.20
CA LEU A 252 -15.46 20.69 -9.54
C LEU A 252 -14.29 19.72 -9.62
N THR A 253 -14.56 18.47 -10.02
CA THR A 253 -13.51 17.46 -10.24
C THR A 253 -13.32 17.22 -11.73
N LEU A 254 -12.09 17.41 -12.21
CA LEU A 254 -11.71 17.28 -13.62
C LEU A 254 -10.73 16.11 -13.80
N GLU A 255 -11.05 15.18 -14.68
CA GLU A 255 -10.20 14.02 -15.02
C GLU A 255 -9.95 14.00 -16.54
N GLN A 256 -8.71 13.78 -16.95
CA GLN A 256 -8.32 13.77 -18.36
C GLN A 256 -8.82 12.53 -19.11
N GLU A 257 -9.03 11.42 -18.41
CA GLU A 257 -9.49 10.14 -18.97
C GLU A 257 -10.75 9.67 -18.22
N ASP A 258 -10.84 8.37 -17.89
CA ASP A 258 -11.87 7.80 -17.03
C ASP A 258 -11.41 7.67 -15.57
N ILE A 259 -12.38 7.40 -14.69
CA ILE A 259 -12.17 7.24 -13.24
C ILE A 259 -11.23 6.06 -12.93
N GLY A 260 -10.37 6.26 -11.93
CA GLY A 260 -9.51 5.21 -11.37
C GLY A 260 -8.01 5.50 -11.51
N GLY A 261 -7.63 6.50 -12.32
CA GLY A 261 -6.24 6.94 -12.48
C GLY A 261 -5.31 5.80 -12.87
N THR A 262 -4.16 5.68 -12.19
CA THR A 262 -3.17 4.63 -12.45
C THR A 262 -3.75 3.21 -12.41
N VAL A 263 -4.74 2.94 -11.53
CA VAL A 263 -5.35 1.61 -11.38
C VAL A 263 -6.09 1.19 -12.65
N LEU A 264 -6.79 2.13 -13.31
CA LEU A 264 -7.50 1.89 -14.56
C LEU A 264 -6.57 1.35 -15.66
N LYS A 265 -5.28 1.67 -15.57
CA LYS A 265 -4.28 1.40 -16.59
C LYS A 265 -3.49 0.11 -16.36
N TYR A 266 -3.80 -0.60 -15.27
CA TYR A 266 -3.19 -1.89 -14.99
C TYR A 266 -3.70 -2.99 -15.93
N PRO A 267 -2.91 -4.03 -16.21
CA PRO A 267 -3.39 -5.19 -16.97
C PRO A 267 -4.59 -5.85 -16.31
N ARG A 268 -5.40 -6.53 -17.13
CA ARG A 268 -6.57 -7.29 -16.72
C ARG A 268 -6.22 -8.27 -15.60
N ARG A 269 -7.08 -8.33 -14.58
CA ARG A 269 -6.91 -9.17 -13.37
C ARG A 269 -5.68 -8.86 -12.51
N LYS A 270 -5.01 -7.72 -12.69
CA LYS A 270 -3.92 -7.31 -11.79
C LYS A 270 -4.45 -7.17 -10.36
N VAL A 271 -3.82 -7.88 -9.42
CA VAL A 271 -4.10 -7.71 -7.99
C VAL A 271 -3.43 -6.42 -7.53
N VAL A 272 -4.20 -5.59 -6.85
CA VAL A 272 -3.75 -4.33 -6.27
C VAL A 272 -3.93 -4.36 -4.75
N MET A 273 -2.97 -3.76 -4.06
CA MET A 273 -2.97 -3.70 -2.61
C MET A 273 -3.55 -2.37 -2.13
N THR A 274 -4.37 -2.46 -1.10
CA THR A 274 -4.93 -1.33 -0.37
C THR A 274 -5.18 -1.76 1.09
N ALA A 275 -5.83 -0.90 1.87
CA ALA A 275 -6.20 -1.21 3.24
C ALA A 275 -7.56 -0.59 3.56
N PRO A 276 -8.28 -1.13 4.57
CA PRO A 276 -9.58 -0.59 4.95
C PRO A 276 -9.51 0.90 5.30
N ILE A 277 -10.50 1.64 4.85
CA ILE A 277 -10.62 3.08 5.06
C ILE A 277 -12.10 3.46 5.12
N HIS A 278 -12.41 4.49 5.91
CA HIS A 278 -13.74 5.08 5.97
C HIS A 278 -13.84 6.21 4.93
N LEU A 279 -14.87 6.16 4.10
CA LEU A 279 -15.14 7.14 3.06
C LEU A 279 -16.39 7.96 3.42
N PRO A 280 -16.32 9.31 3.38
CA PRO A 280 -17.44 10.19 3.64
C PRO A 280 -18.61 9.92 2.70
N GLY A 281 -19.82 9.89 3.24
CA GLY A 281 -21.05 9.66 2.46
C GLY A 281 -21.27 8.21 1.99
N TYR A 282 -20.29 7.31 2.17
CA TYR A 282 -20.40 5.90 1.73
C TYR A 282 -20.24 4.91 2.89
N GLY A 283 -19.25 5.11 3.77
CA GLY A 283 -18.94 4.20 4.87
C GLY A 283 -17.58 3.51 4.71
N LYS A 284 -17.40 2.39 5.40
CA LYS A 284 -16.10 1.69 5.46
C LYS A 284 -15.93 0.71 4.32
N ILE A 285 -14.87 0.86 3.53
CA ILE A 285 -14.43 -0.16 2.57
C ILE A 285 -13.42 -1.10 3.23
N HIS A 286 -13.50 -2.39 2.90
CA HIS A 286 -12.76 -3.46 3.58
C HIS A 286 -11.67 -4.13 2.72
N PHE A 287 -11.29 -3.51 1.61
CA PHE A 287 -10.29 -4.07 0.70
C PHE A 287 -8.91 -4.24 1.34
N ARG A 288 -8.24 -5.34 1.00
CA ARG A 288 -6.81 -5.57 1.25
C ARG A 288 -6.13 -5.80 -0.08
N ASP A 289 -6.22 -7.03 -0.59
CA ASP A 289 -5.79 -7.39 -1.92
C ASP A 289 -7.04 -7.59 -2.75
N VAL A 290 -7.18 -6.82 -3.83
CA VAL A 290 -8.38 -6.78 -4.66
C VAL A 290 -7.97 -6.80 -6.12
N VAL A 291 -8.78 -7.42 -6.96
CA VAL A 291 -8.52 -7.43 -8.40
C VAL A 291 -8.91 -6.06 -8.98
N LYS A 292 -8.12 -5.55 -9.94
CA LYS A 292 -8.35 -4.25 -10.61
C LYS A 292 -9.83 -4.00 -10.91
N GLU A 293 -10.49 -4.93 -11.60
CA GLU A 293 -11.87 -4.77 -12.05
C GLU A 293 -12.86 -4.62 -10.88
N GLU A 294 -12.70 -5.40 -9.81
CA GLU A 294 -13.53 -5.30 -8.60
C GLU A 294 -13.36 -3.93 -7.93
N LEU A 295 -12.12 -3.43 -7.87
CA LEU A 295 -11.85 -2.11 -7.29
C LEU A 295 -12.47 -0.98 -8.13
N LEU A 296 -12.39 -1.06 -9.46
CA LEU A 296 -13.02 -0.07 -10.34
C LEU A 296 -14.55 -0.12 -10.24
N GLN A 297 -15.14 -1.31 -10.12
CA GLN A 297 -16.57 -1.47 -9.87
C GLN A 297 -16.99 -0.83 -8.55
N GLU A 298 -16.19 -0.95 -7.49
CA GLU A 298 -16.47 -0.27 -6.24
C GLU A 298 -16.37 1.26 -6.37
N TRP A 299 -15.39 1.80 -7.10
CA TRP A 299 -15.33 3.25 -7.37
C TRP A 299 -16.58 3.75 -8.06
N GLN A 300 -17.07 3.01 -9.04
CA GLN A 300 -18.32 3.34 -9.72
C GLN A 300 -19.53 3.25 -8.78
N LYS A 301 -19.57 2.26 -7.88
CA LYS A 301 -20.61 2.14 -6.86
C LYS A 301 -20.60 3.32 -5.89
N ILE A 302 -19.44 3.70 -5.38
CA ILE A 302 -19.25 4.86 -4.50
C ILE A 302 -19.75 6.14 -5.18
N ILE A 303 -19.39 6.36 -6.45
CA ILE A 303 -19.83 7.55 -7.19
C ILE A 303 -21.36 7.58 -7.32
N ARG A 304 -21.99 6.45 -7.66
CA ARG A 304 -23.45 6.35 -7.76
C ARG A 304 -24.17 6.59 -6.45
N GLU A 305 -23.72 5.96 -5.36
CA GLU A 305 -24.40 6.03 -4.06
C GLU A 305 -24.21 7.38 -3.36
N THR A 306 -23.06 8.02 -3.54
CA THR A 306 -22.79 9.35 -2.96
C THR A 306 -23.28 10.51 -3.81
N GLY A 307 -23.56 10.27 -5.09
CA GLY A 307 -24.01 11.28 -6.04
C GLY A 307 -22.96 12.34 -6.38
N ILE A 308 -21.68 12.10 -6.07
CA ILE A 308 -20.59 13.03 -6.43
C ILE A 308 -20.46 13.15 -7.95
N LYS A 309 -20.06 14.34 -8.40
CA LYS A 309 -19.91 14.64 -9.83
C LYS A 309 -18.43 14.72 -10.20
N ILE A 310 -18.04 13.95 -11.21
CA ILE A 310 -16.69 13.93 -11.77
C ILE A 310 -16.82 14.14 -13.28
N HIS A 311 -16.08 15.11 -13.81
CA HIS A 311 -16.07 15.41 -15.24
C HIS A 311 -14.85 14.75 -15.89
N THR A 312 -15.10 13.63 -16.58
CA THR A 312 -14.09 12.89 -17.34
C THR A 312 -13.82 13.54 -18.70
N HIS A 313 -12.70 13.15 -19.32
CA HIS A 313 -12.21 13.75 -20.58
C HIS A 313 -12.03 15.28 -20.54
N GLN A 314 -11.76 15.84 -19.36
CA GLN A 314 -11.46 17.24 -19.12
C GLN A 314 -9.99 17.39 -18.68
N ARG A 315 -9.07 17.39 -19.66
CA ARG A 315 -7.66 17.62 -19.37
C ARG A 315 -7.45 19.07 -18.93
N VAL A 316 -6.90 19.25 -17.72
CA VAL A 316 -6.42 20.56 -17.27
C VAL A 316 -5.12 20.88 -17.99
N GLU A 317 -5.10 22.00 -18.67
CA GLU A 317 -4.01 22.47 -19.52
C GLU A 317 -3.19 23.55 -18.82
N LYS A 318 -3.84 24.38 -18.00
CA LYS A 318 -3.20 25.51 -17.34
C LYS A 318 -3.83 25.84 -16.01
N ILE A 319 -3.01 26.22 -15.04
CA ILE A 319 -3.45 26.78 -13.76
C ILE A 319 -2.67 28.06 -13.51
N ARG A 320 -3.36 29.16 -13.21
CA ARG A 320 -2.76 30.47 -12.95
C ARG A 320 -3.34 31.10 -11.70
N ARG A 321 -2.48 31.43 -10.74
CA ARG A 321 -2.88 32.23 -9.59
C ARG A 321 -3.06 33.70 -10.02
N ARG A 322 -4.21 34.28 -9.69
CA ARG A 322 -4.50 35.72 -9.74
C ARG A 322 -4.40 36.30 -8.32
N ASP A 323 -4.77 37.55 -8.09
CA ASP A 323 -4.69 38.13 -6.74
C ASP A 323 -5.74 37.48 -5.82
N ASP A 324 -6.97 37.33 -6.30
CA ASP A 324 -8.10 36.90 -5.46
C ASP A 324 -8.49 35.44 -5.62
N PHE A 325 -8.27 34.85 -6.79
CA PHE A 325 -8.66 33.48 -7.15
C PHE A 325 -7.58 32.77 -8.00
N ILE A 326 -7.86 31.54 -8.41
CA ILE A 326 -7.07 30.72 -9.32
C ILE A 326 -7.90 30.45 -10.58
N GLU A 327 -7.31 30.69 -11.74
CA GLU A 327 -7.87 30.29 -13.04
C GLU A 327 -7.40 28.89 -13.38
N VAL A 328 -8.34 28.01 -13.76
CA VAL A 328 -8.07 26.66 -14.25
C VAL A 328 -8.63 26.53 -15.67
N MET A 329 -7.76 26.30 -16.64
CA MET A 329 -8.12 26.07 -18.03
C MET A 329 -8.15 24.57 -18.31
N ALA A 330 -9.28 24.07 -18.78
CA ALA A 330 -9.46 22.67 -19.15
C ALA A 330 -10.38 22.53 -20.35
N ALA A 331 -9.95 21.76 -21.35
CA ALA A 331 -10.71 21.49 -22.58
C ALA A 331 -11.32 22.77 -23.21
N GLY A 332 -10.55 23.85 -23.31
CA GLY A 332 -11.00 25.13 -23.87
C GLY A 332 -11.95 25.96 -23.00
N LYS A 333 -12.29 25.52 -21.78
CA LYS A 333 -13.07 26.28 -20.79
C LYS A 333 -12.17 26.84 -19.70
N CYS A 334 -12.53 28.01 -19.18
CA CYS A 334 -11.88 28.64 -18.03
C CYS A 334 -12.83 28.56 -16.82
N TYR A 335 -12.32 28.09 -15.70
CA TYR A 335 -13.02 28.02 -14.41
C TYR A 335 -12.26 28.85 -13.38
N THR A 336 -12.99 29.43 -12.42
CA THR A 336 -12.38 30.15 -11.29
C THR A 336 -12.56 29.40 -9.98
N THR A 337 -11.53 29.37 -9.14
CA THR A 337 -11.58 28.71 -7.83
C THR A 337 -10.74 29.40 -6.77
N ASN A 338 -11.10 29.25 -5.50
CA ASN A 338 -10.24 29.69 -4.39
C ASN A 338 -9.04 28.76 -4.20
N ASN A 339 -9.26 27.45 -4.39
CA ASN A 339 -8.27 26.42 -4.12
C ASN A 339 -8.20 25.39 -5.26
N VAL A 340 -7.04 24.75 -5.41
CA VAL A 340 -6.83 23.62 -6.32
C VAL A 340 -6.16 22.48 -5.58
N VAL A 341 -6.70 21.27 -5.72
CA VAL A 341 -6.04 20.03 -5.26
C VAL A 341 -5.50 19.27 -6.48
N LEU A 342 -4.18 19.18 -6.58
CA LEU A 342 -3.48 18.45 -7.64
C LEU A 342 -3.30 16.98 -7.25
N ALA A 343 -4.14 16.11 -7.80
CA ALA A 343 -4.18 14.67 -7.56
C ALA A 343 -3.77 13.86 -8.80
N LEU A 344 -2.70 14.30 -9.48
CA LEU A 344 -2.29 13.85 -10.82
C LEU A 344 -1.59 12.47 -10.87
N GLY A 345 -1.16 11.94 -9.71
CA GLY A 345 -0.36 10.70 -9.63
C GLY A 345 1.05 10.83 -10.24
N ARG A 346 1.80 9.71 -10.30
CA ARG A 346 3.16 9.67 -10.92
C ARG A 346 3.25 8.79 -12.16
N ARG A 347 2.15 8.23 -12.67
CA ARG A 347 2.20 7.51 -13.96
C ARG A 347 2.60 8.46 -15.10
N GLY A 348 2.08 9.68 -15.07
CA GLY A 348 2.34 10.68 -16.09
C GLY A 348 1.88 10.25 -17.47
N THR A 349 2.40 10.94 -18.49
CA THR A 349 2.16 10.57 -19.90
C THR A 349 3.19 9.54 -20.32
N PRO A 350 2.82 8.46 -21.05
CA PRO A 350 3.81 7.49 -21.54
C PRO A 350 4.95 8.16 -22.31
N ARG A 351 6.18 7.74 -22.03
CA ARG A 351 7.36 8.23 -22.74
C ARG A 351 7.36 7.72 -24.17
N LYS A 352 7.34 8.65 -25.14
CA LYS A 352 7.51 8.35 -26.55
C LYS A 352 8.97 8.07 -26.89
N LEU A 353 9.19 7.24 -27.91
CA LEU A 353 10.51 6.90 -28.44
C LEU A 353 11.02 7.96 -29.42
N GLY A 354 10.13 8.70 -30.08
CA GLY A 354 10.46 9.71 -31.09
C GLY A 354 10.99 9.11 -32.40
N VAL A 355 10.57 7.88 -32.74
CA VAL A 355 11.09 7.15 -33.91
C VAL A 355 10.08 7.14 -35.05
N PRO A 356 10.52 7.08 -36.32
CA PRO A 356 9.62 6.91 -37.46
C PRO A 356 8.72 5.69 -37.28
N GLY A 357 7.41 5.90 -37.49
CA GLY A 357 6.38 4.85 -37.41
C GLY A 357 5.85 4.56 -36.01
N GLU A 358 6.31 5.28 -34.98
CA GLU A 358 5.73 5.21 -33.64
C GLU A 358 4.22 5.54 -33.60
N GLN A 359 3.73 6.31 -34.56
CA GLN A 359 2.32 6.69 -34.71
C GLN A 359 1.41 5.58 -35.29
N LEU A 360 1.96 4.43 -35.69
CA LEU A 360 1.19 3.33 -36.25
C LEU A 360 0.24 2.72 -35.20
N ALA A 361 -0.93 2.25 -35.63
CA ALA A 361 -1.95 1.67 -34.74
C ALA A 361 -1.48 0.42 -33.95
N LYS A 362 -0.44 -0.26 -34.43
CA LYS A 362 0.20 -1.41 -33.75
C LYS A 362 1.07 -1.02 -32.55
N VAL A 363 1.31 0.28 -32.35
CA VAL A 363 2.14 0.80 -31.26
C VAL A 363 1.24 1.23 -30.12
N ILE A 364 1.39 0.56 -28.98
CA ILE A 364 0.61 0.80 -27.77
C ILE A 364 1.53 1.09 -26.58
N TYR A 365 1.02 1.89 -25.65
CA TYR A 365 1.77 2.32 -24.45
C TYR A 365 1.22 1.71 -23.16
N GLN A 366 0.34 0.71 -23.31
CA GLN A 366 -0.37 0.07 -22.23
C GLN A 366 -0.82 -1.31 -22.70
N LEU A 367 -0.73 -2.30 -21.81
CA LEU A 367 -1.22 -3.64 -22.03
C LEU A 367 -2.49 -3.84 -21.21
N ASP A 368 -3.65 -3.88 -21.87
CA ASP A 368 -4.94 -4.10 -21.21
C ASP A 368 -5.23 -5.57 -20.98
N ASP A 369 -5.25 -6.38 -22.05
CA ASP A 369 -5.45 -7.83 -21.96
C ASP A 369 -4.42 -8.56 -22.83
N PRO A 370 -3.47 -9.32 -22.24
CA PRO A 370 -2.45 -10.03 -23.00
C PRO A 370 -3.01 -11.06 -23.97
N ARG A 371 -4.25 -11.54 -23.76
CA ARG A 371 -4.89 -12.55 -24.62
C ARG A 371 -5.27 -12.01 -25.99
N GLN A 372 -5.33 -10.69 -26.16
CA GLN A 372 -5.52 -10.06 -27.47
C GLN A 372 -4.32 -10.30 -28.40
N PHE A 373 -3.17 -10.67 -27.82
CA PHE A 373 -1.90 -10.82 -28.53
C PHE A 373 -1.50 -12.29 -28.76
N THR A 374 -2.35 -13.25 -28.39
CA THR A 374 -2.08 -14.68 -28.54
C THR A 374 -1.68 -15.03 -29.98
N GLY A 375 -0.56 -15.73 -30.15
CA GLY A 375 0.00 -16.11 -31.45
C GLY A 375 0.71 -14.99 -32.22
N ARG A 376 0.66 -13.73 -31.76
CA ARG A 376 1.25 -12.56 -32.44
C ARG A 376 2.71 -12.35 -32.02
N ARG A 377 3.50 -11.69 -32.88
CA ARG A 377 4.90 -11.30 -32.63
C ARG A 377 4.93 -9.93 -31.95
N CYS A 378 5.15 -9.90 -30.65
CA CYS A 378 5.12 -8.70 -29.83
C CYS A 378 6.53 -8.23 -29.47
N LEU A 379 6.83 -6.95 -29.73
CA LEU A 379 8.02 -6.29 -29.20
C LEU A 379 7.64 -5.53 -27.93
N VAL A 380 8.28 -5.82 -26.81
CA VAL A 380 8.19 -5.03 -25.58
C VAL A 380 9.45 -4.17 -25.45
N VAL A 381 9.27 -2.85 -25.29
CA VAL A 381 10.39 -1.91 -25.16
C VAL A 381 10.47 -1.39 -23.73
N GLY A 382 11.56 -1.68 -23.03
CA GLY A 382 11.80 -1.22 -21.65
C GLY A 382 12.47 -2.26 -20.76
N GLY A 383 12.97 -1.82 -19.60
CA GLY A 383 13.70 -2.69 -18.65
C GLY A 383 13.33 -2.47 -17.17
N GLY A 384 12.23 -1.77 -16.91
CA GLY A 384 11.64 -1.66 -15.56
C GLY A 384 10.56 -2.72 -15.33
N ASP A 385 10.04 -2.82 -14.12
CA ASP A 385 9.04 -3.84 -13.74
C ASP A 385 7.84 -3.91 -14.69
N SER A 386 7.29 -2.77 -15.13
CA SER A 386 6.16 -2.75 -16.07
C SER A 386 6.48 -3.42 -17.40
N ALA A 387 7.71 -3.28 -17.92
CA ALA A 387 8.14 -3.92 -19.15
C ALA A 387 8.33 -5.43 -18.96
N LEU A 388 8.92 -5.84 -17.84
CA LEU A 388 9.14 -7.26 -17.55
C LEU A 388 7.83 -8.00 -17.30
N GLU A 389 6.93 -7.42 -16.48
CA GLU A 389 5.58 -7.95 -16.26
C GLU A 389 4.81 -8.06 -17.57
N CYS A 390 4.86 -7.02 -18.42
CA CYS A 390 4.24 -7.04 -19.75
C CYS A 390 4.77 -8.19 -20.62
N ALA A 391 6.10 -8.36 -20.69
CA ALA A 391 6.72 -9.40 -21.48
C ALA A 391 6.35 -10.82 -20.98
N LEU A 392 6.33 -11.01 -19.66
CA LEU A 392 5.92 -12.26 -19.03
C LEU A 392 4.45 -12.58 -19.29
N MET A 393 3.55 -11.61 -19.11
CA MET A 393 2.10 -11.78 -19.35
C MET A 393 1.80 -12.12 -20.81
N LEU A 394 2.47 -11.46 -21.76
CA LEU A 394 2.33 -11.76 -23.19
C LEU A 394 2.82 -13.17 -23.53
N ALA A 395 3.94 -13.59 -22.96
CA ALA A 395 4.49 -14.93 -23.16
C ALA A 395 3.57 -16.01 -22.56
N GLU A 396 3.03 -15.78 -21.35
CA GLU A 396 2.05 -16.66 -20.71
C GLU A 396 0.74 -16.77 -21.51
N ALA A 397 0.32 -15.69 -22.17
CA ALA A 397 -0.83 -15.68 -23.06
C ALA A 397 -0.57 -16.33 -24.45
N GLY A 398 0.65 -16.81 -24.71
CA GLY A 398 1.00 -17.51 -25.96
C GLY A 398 1.47 -16.60 -27.09
N SER A 399 1.92 -15.38 -26.79
CA SER A 399 2.54 -14.48 -27.79
C SER A 399 4.01 -14.83 -28.01
N ARG A 400 4.55 -14.54 -29.20
CA ARG A 400 6.00 -14.61 -29.47
C ARG A 400 6.62 -13.27 -29.05
N VAL A 401 7.32 -13.25 -27.92
CA VAL A 401 7.77 -12.01 -27.30
C VAL A 401 9.25 -11.74 -27.54
N THR A 402 9.55 -10.54 -28.03
CA THR A 402 10.88 -9.96 -28.05
C THR A 402 10.97 -8.80 -27.05
N LEU A 403 11.96 -8.81 -26.16
CA LEU A 403 12.27 -7.73 -25.24
C LEU A 403 13.43 -6.90 -25.78
N SER A 404 13.22 -5.59 -25.95
CA SER A 404 14.26 -4.62 -26.31
C SER A 404 14.50 -3.66 -25.16
N TYR A 405 15.77 -3.52 -24.75
CA TYR A 405 16.13 -2.55 -23.73
C TYR A 405 17.55 -2.01 -23.94
N ARG A 406 17.66 -0.68 -23.81
CA ARG A 406 18.86 0.09 -24.17
C ARG A 406 20.08 -0.13 -23.29
N GLN A 407 19.92 -0.76 -22.12
CA GLN A 407 21.05 -1.02 -21.22
C GLN A 407 21.45 -2.49 -21.28
N LYS A 408 22.71 -2.76 -20.97
CA LYS A 408 23.28 -4.12 -20.94
C LYS A 408 22.60 -5.01 -19.90
N ASN A 409 22.22 -4.42 -18.76
CA ASN A 409 21.69 -5.16 -17.61
C ASN A 409 20.34 -4.59 -17.16
N ILE A 410 19.42 -5.47 -16.76
CA ILE A 410 18.13 -5.13 -16.14
C ILE A 410 18.37 -4.78 -14.66
N ALA A 411 18.84 -3.56 -14.43
CA ALA A 411 19.24 -3.09 -13.10
C ALA A 411 18.06 -2.56 -12.26
N ARG A 412 17.02 -2.01 -12.90
CA ARG A 412 15.98 -1.20 -12.24
C ARG A 412 14.76 -1.99 -11.75
N ALA A 413 14.66 -3.26 -12.11
CA ALA A 413 13.50 -4.07 -11.78
C ALA A 413 13.65 -4.78 -10.45
N LYS A 414 12.52 -5.08 -9.80
CA LYS A 414 12.52 -5.85 -8.56
C LYS A 414 13.18 -7.22 -8.77
N PRO A 415 13.95 -7.72 -7.78
CA PRO A 415 14.65 -9.00 -7.86
C PRO A 415 13.78 -10.16 -8.37
N ARG A 416 12.53 -10.26 -7.88
CA ARG A 416 11.57 -11.29 -8.33
C ARG A 416 11.29 -11.21 -9.84
N ASN A 417 10.98 -10.01 -10.35
CA ASN A 417 10.67 -9.82 -11.77
C ASN A 417 11.91 -10.07 -12.65
N LYS A 418 13.09 -9.69 -12.14
CA LYS A 418 14.38 -10.00 -12.77
C LYS A 418 14.62 -11.51 -12.89
N GLN A 419 14.43 -12.27 -11.81
CA GLN A 419 14.56 -13.73 -11.83
C GLN A 419 13.56 -14.39 -12.80
N LEU A 420 12.31 -13.93 -12.80
CA LEU A 420 11.27 -14.47 -13.68
C LEU A 420 11.58 -14.22 -15.16
N ILE A 421 12.05 -13.02 -15.52
CA ILE A 421 12.40 -12.71 -16.91
C ILE A 421 13.66 -13.48 -17.34
N GLU A 422 14.68 -13.59 -16.48
CA GLU A 422 15.89 -14.36 -16.77
C GLU A 422 15.58 -15.84 -17.01
N ALA A 423 14.71 -16.43 -16.18
CA ALA A 423 14.22 -17.79 -16.37
C ALA A 423 13.44 -17.94 -17.69
N ALA A 424 12.63 -16.95 -18.06
CA ALA A 424 11.88 -16.97 -19.32
C ALA A 424 12.79 -16.85 -20.56
N ILE A 425 13.84 -16.03 -20.48
CA ILE A 425 14.86 -15.90 -21.53
C ILE A 425 15.65 -17.20 -21.65
N LYS A 426 16.11 -17.77 -20.54
CA LYS A 426 16.83 -19.06 -20.52
C LYS A 426 16.00 -20.20 -21.10
N ALA A 427 14.69 -20.22 -20.80
CA ALA A 427 13.74 -21.17 -21.35
C ALA A 427 13.33 -20.87 -22.81
N ARG A 428 13.91 -19.84 -23.45
CA ARG A 428 13.58 -19.38 -24.81
C ARG A 428 12.10 -19.03 -25.02
N ARG A 429 11.36 -18.73 -23.95
CA ARG A 429 9.98 -18.21 -24.02
C ARG A 429 9.95 -16.74 -24.44
N ILE A 430 11.01 -16.01 -24.13
CA ILE A 430 11.20 -14.59 -24.49
C ILE A 430 12.56 -14.44 -25.13
N GLN A 431 12.63 -13.78 -26.28
CA GLN A 431 13.89 -13.38 -26.90
C GLN A 431 14.27 -12.00 -26.39
N ALA A 432 15.51 -11.80 -25.92
CA ALA A 432 15.97 -10.49 -25.44
C ALA A 432 17.09 -9.93 -26.31
N PHE A 433 17.02 -8.63 -26.64
CA PHE A 433 18.08 -7.87 -27.29
C PHE A 433 18.58 -6.79 -26.33
N LEU A 434 19.76 -7.02 -25.75
CA LEU A 434 20.38 -6.16 -24.73
C LEU A 434 21.88 -5.96 -25.05
N PRO A 435 22.38 -4.72 -25.13
CA PRO A 435 21.60 -3.48 -25.23
C PRO A 435 20.99 -3.34 -26.63
N SER A 436 19.79 -2.75 -26.72
CA SER A 436 19.17 -2.42 -28.02
C SER A 436 18.30 -1.18 -27.97
N THR A 437 18.22 -0.45 -29.08
CA THR A 437 17.36 0.72 -29.26
C THR A 437 16.50 0.57 -30.50
N VAL A 438 15.21 0.91 -30.43
CA VAL A 438 14.35 0.95 -31.62
C VAL A 438 14.74 2.16 -32.47
N LYS A 439 14.93 1.95 -33.78
CA LYS A 439 15.25 3.00 -34.75
C LYS A 439 14.08 3.38 -35.63
N GLU A 440 13.25 2.41 -36.00
CA GLU A 440 12.13 2.58 -36.91
C GLU A 440 11.11 1.46 -36.69
N ILE A 441 9.83 1.79 -36.79
CA ILE A 441 8.72 0.85 -36.72
C ILE A 441 8.00 0.90 -38.08
N THR A 442 7.87 -0.24 -38.74
CA THR A 442 7.11 -0.37 -39.99
C THR A 442 5.83 -1.15 -39.74
N ALA A 443 4.97 -1.24 -40.75
CA ALA A 443 3.71 -1.99 -40.65
C ALA A 443 3.93 -3.45 -40.20
N THR A 444 4.99 -4.12 -40.67
CA THR A 444 5.20 -5.57 -40.49
C THR A 444 6.53 -5.93 -39.81
N ALA A 445 7.37 -4.96 -39.49
CA ALA A 445 8.68 -5.17 -38.88
C ALA A 445 9.12 -4.00 -38.00
N VAL A 446 10.13 -4.23 -37.17
CA VAL A 446 10.84 -3.17 -36.44
C VAL A 446 12.34 -3.27 -36.72
N LYS A 447 12.99 -2.11 -36.82
CA LYS A 447 14.44 -1.98 -36.94
C LYS A 447 15.02 -1.65 -35.57
N LEU A 448 15.89 -2.51 -35.09
CA LEU A 448 16.64 -2.35 -33.85
C LEU A 448 18.10 -2.01 -34.18
N ASP A 449 18.68 -1.12 -33.39
CA ASP A 449 20.12 -0.90 -33.31
C ASP A 449 20.70 -1.71 -32.14
N LEU A 450 21.64 -2.58 -32.44
CA LEU A 450 22.36 -3.46 -31.51
C LEU A 450 23.83 -3.03 -31.45
N GLU A 451 24.13 -1.99 -30.68
CA GLU A 451 25.48 -1.41 -30.55
C GLU A 451 26.11 -1.04 -31.92
N GLY A 452 25.34 -0.40 -32.80
CA GLY A 452 25.77 0.01 -34.14
C GLY A 452 25.42 -0.99 -35.25
N VAL A 453 24.96 -2.19 -34.90
CA VAL A 453 24.52 -3.19 -35.88
C VAL A 453 23.00 -3.15 -36.02
N GLU A 454 22.51 -2.77 -37.19
CA GLU A 454 21.08 -2.76 -37.46
C GLU A 454 20.54 -4.18 -37.67
N LYS A 455 19.40 -4.48 -37.04
CA LYS A 455 18.68 -5.72 -37.18
C LYS A 455 17.19 -5.45 -37.40
N VAL A 456 16.65 -5.97 -38.49
CA VAL A 456 15.22 -5.94 -38.78
C VAL A 456 14.59 -7.24 -38.31
N ILE A 457 13.54 -7.14 -37.49
CA ILE A 457 12.76 -8.30 -37.04
C ILE A 457 11.28 -8.16 -37.45
N PRO A 458 10.66 -9.22 -37.97
CA PRO A 458 9.22 -9.22 -38.22
C PRO A 458 8.45 -9.03 -36.92
N ASN A 459 7.42 -8.19 -36.94
CA ASN A 459 6.71 -7.78 -35.74
C ASN A 459 5.26 -7.40 -36.08
N ASP A 460 4.33 -7.79 -35.22
CA ASP A 460 2.91 -7.52 -35.36
C ASP A 460 2.45 -6.38 -34.44
N ASP A 461 3.01 -6.27 -33.22
CA ASP A 461 2.65 -5.24 -32.23
C ASP A 461 3.87 -4.75 -31.44
N VAL A 462 3.88 -3.46 -31.11
CA VAL A 462 4.93 -2.83 -30.29
C VAL A 462 4.31 -2.29 -29.01
N ILE A 463 4.76 -2.77 -27.87
CA ILE A 463 4.31 -2.34 -26.55
C ILE A 463 5.44 -1.55 -25.88
N ILE A 464 5.30 -0.23 -25.82
CA ILE A 464 6.29 0.67 -25.27
C ILE A 464 6.06 0.83 -23.77
N MET A 465 6.95 0.23 -22.98
CA MET A 465 6.97 0.27 -21.51
C MET A 465 8.23 1.01 -21.01
N ALA A 466 8.50 2.18 -21.60
CA ALA A 466 9.71 2.99 -21.35
C ALA A 466 9.58 3.96 -20.15
N GLY A 467 8.53 3.82 -19.34
CA GLY A 467 8.19 4.70 -18.23
C GLY A 467 7.36 5.91 -18.66
N GLY A 468 7.04 6.77 -17.68
CA GLY A 468 6.26 7.99 -17.90
C GLY A 468 7.09 9.26 -17.84
N VAL A 469 6.56 10.34 -18.41
CA VAL A 469 6.96 11.72 -18.17
C VAL A 469 6.07 12.26 -17.05
N LEU A 470 6.68 12.56 -15.90
CA LEU A 470 5.99 13.12 -14.74
C LEU A 470 5.50 14.54 -15.05
N PRO A 471 4.40 15.00 -14.43
CA PRO A 471 3.86 16.34 -14.67
C PRO A 471 4.68 17.45 -13.99
N PHE A 472 6.00 17.28 -13.84
CA PHE A 472 6.85 18.23 -13.11
C PHE A 472 6.97 19.58 -13.81
N ASP A 473 7.02 19.59 -15.14
CA ASP A 473 7.03 20.84 -15.89
C ASP A 473 5.72 21.60 -15.67
N PHE A 474 4.58 20.89 -15.71
CA PHE A 474 3.28 21.45 -15.37
C PHE A 474 3.23 22.00 -13.92
N LEU A 475 3.78 21.28 -12.94
CA LEU A 475 3.88 21.78 -11.56
C LEU A 475 4.76 23.04 -11.46
N LYS A 476 5.91 23.07 -12.17
CA LYS A 476 6.82 24.22 -12.20
C LYS A 476 6.17 25.44 -12.85
N GLU A 477 5.38 25.26 -13.92
CA GLU A 477 4.62 26.34 -14.57
C GLU A 477 3.59 27.00 -13.62
N ILE A 478 3.04 26.24 -12.67
CA ILE A 478 2.13 26.75 -11.63
C ILE A 478 2.91 27.56 -10.56
N GLY A 479 4.23 27.39 -10.48
CA GLY A 479 5.10 27.96 -9.45
C GLY A 479 5.37 27.00 -8.29
N VAL A 480 5.01 25.72 -8.41
CA VAL A 480 5.27 24.73 -7.35
C VAL A 480 6.76 24.44 -7.27
N THR A 481 7.33 24.68 -6.10
CA THR A 481 8.74 24.37 -5.82
C THR A 481 8.94 22.87 -5.70
N MET A 482 9.90 22.32 -6.45
CA MET A 482 10.30 20.92 -6.37
C MET A 482 11.53 20.76 -5.47
N ARG A 483 11.64 19.63 -4.76
CA ARG A 483 12.81 19.27 -3.96
C ARG A 483 13.15 17.79 -4.16
N THR A 484 14.43 17.50 -4.31
CA THR A 484 14.92 16.12 -4.35
C THR A 484 15.28 15.66 -2.95
N LEU A 485 14.68 14.55 -2.49
CA LEU A 485 14.94 13.94 -1.19
C LEU A 485 15.93 12.79 -1.32
N TYR A 486 16.93 12.73 -0.44
CA TYR A 486 17.98 11.70 -0.43
C TYR A 486 17.92 10.85 0.85
N GLY A 487 16.82 10.10 1.03
CA GLY A 487 16.59 9.33 2.25
C GLY A 487 16.05 10.16 3.40
N GLU A 488 15.37 11.27 3.09
CA GLU A 488 14.76 12.14 4.08
C GLU A 488 13.31 11.74 4.37
N PRO A 489 12.79 11.99 5.60
CA PRO A 489 11.38 11.87 5.90
C PRO A 489 10.54 12.77 5.00
N LEU A 490 9.29 12.37 4.76
CA LEU A 490 8.37 13.19 4.01
C LEU A 490 7.95 14.43 4.82
N PRO A 491 7.92 15.63 4.22
CA PRO A 491 7.37 16.80 4.88
C PRO A 491 5.90 16.53 5.29
N GLY A 492 5.55 16.78 6.55
CA GLY A 492 4.19 16.55 7.06
C GLY A 492 3.77 15.09 7.25
N SER A 493 4.68 14.10 7.10
CA SER A 493 4.32 12.67 7.11
C SER A 493 4.19 12.01 8.47
N ARG A 494 4.07 12.77 9.57
CA ARG A 494 3.51 12.15 10.77
C ARG A 494 2.05 11.85 10.43
N ILE A 495 1.80 10.63 9.95
CA ILE A 495 0.48 10.02 9.97
C ILE A 495 0.07 10.14 11.44
N ARG A 496 -0.71 11.19 11.76
CA ARG A 496 -1.14 11.43 13.14
C ARG A 496 -1.86 10.14 13.56
N LYS A 497 -1.38 9.54 14.66
CA LYS A 497 -1.97 8.32 15.24
C LYS A 497 -3.45 8.52 15.50
#